data_AF-A0A7K1TGG4-F1
#
_entry.id   AF-A0A7K1TGG4-F1
#
_cell.length_a   1.000
_cell.length_b   1.000
_cell.length_c   1.000
_cell.angle_alpha   90.00
_cell.angle_beta   90.00
_cell.angle_gamma   90.00
#
_symmetry.space_group_name_H-M   'P 1'
#
loop_
_entity.id
_entity.type
_entity.pdbx_description
1 polymer ?
#
loop_
_entity_poly.entity_id
_entity_poly.type
_entity_poly.pdbx_seq_one_letter_code
_entity_poly.pdbx_strand_id
1 'polypeptide(L)'
;MTETYAYPPEIAAALRQHWPAHGLPLPDPAVLTSFIAGGYQASLLREEDRPVQCHLLLRPSAPPDQQPAPPPEAIAAYQILAFSEPRAYSAQELRRLSPTTQRPGTLLSVGAAPTGELTILGLVFATRPWDHVDAPHDTALLPPALFMQVAGPGRLAFFCGAQPMLVLQQG
;
A
#
# COMPACT_ATOMS: atom_id res chain seq x y z
N MET A 1 -20.18 11.09 -1.61
CA MET A 1 -19.29 9.94 -1.91
C MET A 1 -20.14 8.88 -2.56
N THR A 2 -19.89 8.53 -3.81
CA THR A 2 -20.71 7.60 -4.59
C THR A 2 -20.21 6.17 -4.32
N GLU A 3 -21.05 5.31 -3.77
CA GLU A 3 -20.72 3.90 -3.55
C GLU A 3 -20.70 3.18 -4.91
N THR A 4 -19.53 2.76 -5.35
CA THR A 4 -19.34 1.98 -6.57
C THR A 4 -18.82 0.61 -6.16
N TYR A 5 -19.62 -0.42 -6.42
CA TYR A 5 -19.17 -1.82 -6.37
C TYR A 5 -18.13 -1.98 -7.47
N ALA A 6 -16.87 -2.13 -7.10
CA ALA A 6 -15.77 -2.21 -8.05
C ALA A 6 -14.91 -3.45 -7.78
N TYR A 7 -14.83 -4.35 -8.75
CA TYR A 7 -13.90 -5.48 -8.71
C TYR A 7 -12.46 -4.96 -8.87
N PRO A 8 -11.40 -5.66 -8.39
CA PRO A 8 -10.02 -5.16 -8.43
C PRO A 8 -9.55 -4.51 -9.75
N PRO A 9 -9.93 -5.00 -10.96
CA PRO A 9 -9.59 -4.35 -12.23
C PRO A 9 -10.23 -2.96 -12.40
N GLU A 10 -11.46 -2.77 -11.96
CA GLU A 10 -12.19 -1.50 -12.06
C GLU A 10 -11.58 -0.46 -11.11
N ILE A 11 -11.19 -0.90 -9.91
CA ILE A 11 -10.43 -0.07 -8.97
C ILE A 11 -9.08 0.31 -9.56
N ALA A 12 -8.35 -0.62 -10.17
CA ALA A 12 -7.07 -0.35 -10.81
C ALA A 12 -7.23 0.72 -11.92
N ALA A 13 -8.26 0.60 -12.76
CA ALA A 13 -8.57 1.57 -13.80
C ALA A 13 -8.91 2.95 -13.22
N ALA A 14 -9.80 3.00 -12.22
CA ALA A 14 -10.19 4.24 -11.55
C ALA A 14 -9.00 4.91 -10.86
N LEU A 15 -8.15 4.15 -10.19
CA LEU A 15 -6.96 4.66 -9.51
C LEU A 15 -5.97 5.29 -10.50
N ARG A 16 -5.77 4.65 -11.66
CA ARG A 16 -4.92 5.21 -12.73
C ARG A 16 -5.50 6.48 -13.32
N GLN A 17 -6.82 6.53 -13.55
CA GLN A 17 -7.49 7.70 -14.10
C GLN A 17 -7.40 8.92 -13.18
N HIS A 18 -7.42 8.70 -11.86
CA HIS A 18 -7.40 9.75 -10.86
C HIS A 18 -6.02 9.94 -10.21
N TRP A 19 -4.99 9.22 -10.67
CA TRP A 19 -3.65 9.30 -10.06
C TRP A 19 -3.10 10.72 -10.20
N PRO A 20 -2.60 11.33 -9.12
CA PRO A 20 -2.21 12.73 -9.16
C PRO A 20 -0.92 12.90 -9.95
N ALA A 21 -0.76 14.05 -10.61
CA ALA A 21 0.41 14.34 -11.44
C ALA A 21 1.74 14.35 -10.66
N HIS A 22 1.70 14.61 -9.34
CA HIS A 22 2.86 14.56 -8.45
C HIS A 22 3.16 13.15 -7.90
N GLY A 23 2.29 12.17 -8.18
CA GLY A 23 2.47 10.79 -7.77
C GLY A 23 3.57 10.11 -8.57
N LEU A 24 4.34 9.25 -7.92
CA LEU A 24 5.26 8.36 -8.61
C LEU A 24 4.48 7.44 -9.56
N PRO A 25 5.08 7.05 -10.70
CA PRO A 25 4.37 6.24 -11.69
C PRO A 25 3.82 4.95 -11.08
N LEU A 26 2.52 4.71 -11.31
CA LEU A 26 1.90 3.41 -11.01
C LEU A 26 2.50 2.32 -11.91
N PRO A 27 2.59 1.07 -11.43
CA PRO A 27 3.11 -0.03 -12.23
C PRO A 27 2.15 -0.37 -13.38
N ASP A 28 2.55 -1.36 -14.19
CA ASP A 28 1.69 -1.93 -15.22
C ASP A 28 0.29 -2.30 -14.67
N PRO A 29 -0.80 -2.08 -15.45
CA PRO A 29 -2.16 -2.39 -15.00
C PRO A 29 -2.36 -3.81 -14.44
N ALA A 30 -1.68 -4.83 -14.98
CA ALA A 30 -1.80 -6.20 -14.50
C ALA A 30 -1.17 -6.38 -13.10
N VAL A 31 -0.03 -5.72 -12.87
CA VAL A 31 0.66 -5.69 -11.56
C VAL A 31 -0.19 -4.94 -10.54
N LEU A 32 -0.74 -3.78 -10.92
CA LEU A 32 -1.62 -3.00 -10.06
C LEU A 32 -2.88 -3.79 -9.67
N THR A 33 -3.49 -4.46 -10.64
CA THR A 33 -4.67 -5.31 -10.41
C THR A 33 -4.35 -6.46 -9.46
N SER A 34 -3.21 -7.13 -9.67
CA SER A 34 -2.76 -8.23 -8.80
C SER A 34 -2.47 -7.75 -7.37
N PHE A 35 -1.89 -6.56 -7.23
CA PHE A 35 -1.66 -5.92 -5.93
C PHE A 35 -2.99 -5.67 -5.21
N ILE A 36 -3.95 -5.03 -5.86
CA ILE A 36 -5.27 -4.76 -5.28
C ILE A 36 -6.00 -6.06 -4.94
N ALA A 37 -5.97 -7.06 -5.83
CA ALA A 37 -6.62 -8.35 -5.64
C ALA A 37 -6.07 -9.09 -4.42
N GLY A 38 -4.75 -9.11 -4.20
CA GLY A 38 -4.16 -9.75 -3.02
C GLY A 38 -4.60 -9.08 -1.71
N GLY A 39 -4.67 -7.74 -1.69
CA GLY A 39 -5.19 -6.99 -0.54
C GLY A 39 -6.67 -7.24 -0.29
N TYR A 40 -7.49 -7.24 -1.36
CA TYR A 40 -8.90 -7.58 -1.30
C TYR A 40 -9.13 -8.97 -0.74
N GLN A 41 -8.45 -9.98 -1.28
CA GLN A 41 -8.55 -11.37 -0.80
C GLN A 41 -8.10 -11.50 0.66
N ALA A 42 -7.01 -10.84 1.06
CA ALA A 42 -6.56 -10.82 2.45
C ALA A 42 -7.61 -10.20 3.38
N SER A 43 -8.28 -9.13 2.93
CA SER A 43 -9.33 -8.44 3.71
C SER A 43 -10.47 -9.36 4.15
N LEU A 44 -10.76 -10.40 3.35
CA LEU A 44 -11.81 -11.39 3.61
C LEU A 44 -11.38 -12.48 4.61
N LEU A 45 -10.10 -12.51 5.01
CA LEU A 45 -9.55 -13.48 5.95
C LEU A 45 -9.61 -12.97 7.39
N ARG A 46 -9.37 -13.90 8.32
CA ARG A 46 -9.25 -13.64 9.76
C ARG A 46 -7.96 -14.25 10.30
N GLU A 47 -7.30 -13.56 11.22
CA GLU A 47 -6.14 -14.04 11.97
C GLU A 47 -6.45 -13.91 13.46
N GLU A 48 -6.34 -15.01 14.22
CA GLU A 48 -6.77 -15.07 15.64
C GLU A 48 -8.18 -14.50 15.90
N ASP A 49 -9.14 -14.87 15.05
CA ASP A 49 -10.52 -14.38 15.08
C ASP A 49 -10.68 -12.86 14.95
N ARG A 50 -9.65 -12.15 14.45
CA ARG A 50 -9.72 -10.74 14.09
C ARG A 50 -9.68 -10.60 12.57
N PRO A 51 -10.49 -9.72 11.97
CA PRO A 51 -10.35 -9.41 10.54
C PRO A 51 -8.93 -8.95 10.23
N VAL A 52 -8.41 -9.34 9.07
CA VAL A 52 -7.11 -8.88 8.61
C VAL A 52 -7.15 -7.36 8.41
N GLN A 53 -6.22 -6.68 9.08
CA GLN A 53 -5.96 -5.25 8.91
C GLN A 53 -4.47 -5.04 8.71
N CYS A 54 -4.09 -4.36 7.64
CA CYS A 54 -2.69 -4.05 7.36
C CYS A 54 -2.54 -2.86 6.41
N HIS A 55 -1.33 -2.30 6.40
CA HIS A 55 -0.92 -1.22 5.50
C HIS A 55 0.14 -1.73 4.55
N LEU A 56 -0.03 -1.48 3.26
CA LEU A 56 0.89 -1.91 2.21
C LEU A 56 1.43 -0.68 1.48
N LEU A 57 2.74 -0.67 1.24
CA LEU A 57 3.41 0.26 0.33
C LEU A 57 3.82 -0.51 -0.92
N LEU A 58 3.33 -0.11 -2.09
CA LEU A 58 3.84 -0.63 -3.36
C LEU A 58 5.06 0.21 -3.77
N ARG A 59 6.23 -0.43 -3.80
CA ARG A 59 7.46 0.24 -4.21
C ARG A 59 7.33 0.71 -5.67
N PRO A 60 7.75 1.94 -5.97
CA PRO A 60 7.80 2.44 -7.33
C PRO A 60 8.60 1.49 -8.23
N SER A 61 8.14 1.28 -9.47
CA SER A 61 8.83 0.45 -10.45
C SER A 61 10.00 1.17 -11.15
N ALA A 62 10.29 2.42 -10.77
CA ALA A 62 11.41 3.17 -11.33
C ALA A 62 12.75 2.56 -10.86
N PRO A 63 13.78 2.55 -11.73
CA PRO A 63 15.15 2.24 -11.30
C PRO A 63 15.54 3.12 -10.10
N PRO A 64 16.28 2.59 -9.11
CA PRO A 64 16.73 3.37 -7.95
C PRO A 64 17.40 4.69 -8.33
N ASP A 65 18.11 4.67 -9.45
CA ASP A 65 18.90 5.73 -10.06
C ASP A 65 18.05 6.76 -10.85
N GLN A 66 16.77 6.48 -11.08
CA GLN A 66 15.79 7.42 -11.65
C GLN A 66 14.80 7.94 -10.61
N GLN A 67 14.86 7.42 -9.38
CA GLN A 67 14.04 7.92 -8.30
C GLN A 67 14.71 9.18 -7.73
N PRO A 68 14.02 10.33 -7.65
CA PRO A 68 14.60 11.51 -7.04
C PRO A 68 15.02 11.14 -5.61
N ALA A 69 16.27 11.45 -5.26
CA ALA A 69 16.76 11.21 -3.91
C ALA A 69 15.79 11.89 -2.93
N PRO A 70 15.27 11.17 -1.92
CA PRO A 70 14.40 11.79 -0.94
C PRO A 70 15.14 12.99 -0.33
N PRO A 71 14.49 14.15 -0.14
CA PRO A 71 15.13 15.26 0.55
C PRO A 71 15.65 14.78 1.92
N PRO A 72 16.70 15.37 2.48
CA PRO A 72 17.34 14.88 3.71
C PRO A 72 16.36 14.67 4.89
N GLU A 73 15.33 15.51 4.96
CA GLU A 73 14.21 15.39 5.90
C GLU A 73 13.34 14.14 5.69
N ALA A 74 13.20 13.64 4.45
CA ALA A 74 12.52 12.38 4.14
C ALA A 74 13.37 11.13 4.44
N ILE A 75 14.71 11.24 4.49
CA ILE A 75 15.59 10.15 4.93
C ILE A 75 15.40 9.86 6.43
N ALA A 76 15.02 10.87 7.22
CA ALA A 76 14.67 10.70 8.63
C ALA A 76 13.23 10.19 8.85
N ALA A 77 12.41 10.09 7.80
CA ALA A 77 10.97 9.94 7.94
C ALA A 77 10.46 8.52 8.03
N TYR A 78 11.17 7.56 7.44
CA TYR A 78 10.80 6.16 7.51
C TYR A 78 12.02 5.24 7.49
N GLN A 79 11.93 4.13 8.21
CA GLN A 79 12.96 3.09 8.26
C GLN A 79 12.45 1.85 7.52
N ILE A 80 13.29 1.25 6.68
CA ILE A 80 12.99 0.00 5.99
C ILE A 80 13.74 -1.14 6.69
N LEU A 81 13.00 -2.14 7.15
CA LEU A 81 13.55 -3.40 7.63
C LEU A 81 13.27 -4.48 6.59
N ALA A 82 14.28 -4.82 5.80
CA ALA A 82 14.18 -5.90 4.82
C ALA A 82 14.10 -7.26 5.52
N PHE A 83 13.30 -8.17 4.97
CA PHE A 83 13.37 -9.57 5.34
C PHE A 83 14.63 -10.20 4.75
N SER A 84 15.25 -11.12 5.49
CA SER A 84 16.38 -11.92 4.98
C SER A 84 15.99 -12.72 3.73
N GLU A 85 14.73 -13.15 3.67
CA GLU A 85 14.13 -13.81 2.52
C GLU A 85 12.82 -13.08 2.15
N PRO A 86 12.71 -12.55 0.91
CA PRO A 86 11.44 -12.02 0.41
C PRO A 86 10.33 -13.08 0.48
N ARG A 87 9.12 -12.66 0.78
CA ARG A 87 7.95 -13.56 0.85
C ARG A 87 7.05 -13.32 -0.35
N ALA A 88 6.35 -14.37 -0.81
CA ALA A 88 5.39 -14.22 -1.89
C ALA A 88 4.26 -13.24 -1.50
N TYR A 89 3.82 -12.39 -2.42
CA TYR A 89 2.64 -11.58 -2.19
C TYR A 89 1.37 -12.42 -2.37
N SER A 90 0.80 -12.90 -1.27
CA SER A 90 -0.44 -13.68 -1.27
C SER A 90 -1.33 -13.31 -0.10
N ALA A 91 -2.63 -13.57 -0.22
CA ALA A 91 -3.58 -13.31 0.86
C ALA A 91 -3.21 -14.02 2.18
N GLN A 92 -2.64 -15.23 2.10
CA GLN A 92 -2.19 -15.99 3.28
C GLN A 92 -0.97 -15.35 3.95
N GLU A 93 -0.01 -14.87 3.15
CA GLU A 93 1.16 -14.15 3.66
C GLU A 93 0.77 -12.82 4.30
N LEU A 94 -0.12 -12.07 3.65
CA LEU A 94 -0.67 -10.83 4.21
C LEU A 94 -1.42 -11.09 5.51
N ARG A 95 -2.24 -12.15 5.59
CA ARG A 95 -2.93 -12.55 6.82
C ARG A 95 -1.93 -12.83 7.95
N ARG A 96 -0.93 -13.68 7.69
CA ARG A 96 0.11 -14.05 8.66
C ARG A 96 0.92 -12.86 9.16
N LEU A 97 1.20 -11.89 8.28
CA LEU A 97 2.01 -10.72 8.59
C LEU A 97 1.18 -9.55 9.16
N SER A 98 -0.15 -9.57 9.02
CA SER A 98 -1.03 -8.50 9.49
C SER A 98 -0.83 -8.10 10.96
N PRO A 99 -0.52 -9.01 11.92
CA PRO A 99 -0.25 -8.60 13.30
C PRO A 99 0.96 -7.67 13.43
N THR A 100 1.94 -7.76 12.52
CA THR A 100 3.15 -6.90 12.54
C THR A 100 2.86 -5.45 12.16
N THR A 101 1.73 -5.20 11.49
CA THR A 101 1.31 -3.88 11.02
C THR A 101 0.30 -3.17 11.94
N GLN A 102 -0.02 -3.75 13.11
CA GLN A 102 -1.00 -3.17 14.04
C GLN A 102 -0.54 -1.86 14.69
N ARG A 103 0.78 -1.60 14.70
CA ARG A 103 1.31 -0.31 15.16
C ARG A 103 1.03 0.75 14.08
N PRO A 104 0.41 1.89 14.43
CA PRO A 104 0.24 3.01 13.50
C PRO A 104 1.58 3.43 12.88
N GLY A 105 1.60 3.63 11.57
CA GLY A 105 2.82 3.93 10.81
C GLY A 105 3.67 2.71 10.43
N THR A 106 3.28 1.47 10.74
CA THR A 106 3.95 0.27 10.20
C THR A 106 3.26 -0.22 8.93
N LEU A 107 4.05 -0.48 7.88
CA LEU A 107 3.58 -0.97 6.58
C LEU A 107 4.39 -2.17 6.12
N LEU A 108 3.79 -3.01 5.28
CA LEU A 108 4.50 -4.02 4.49
C LEU A 108 4.96 -3.40 3.17
N SER A 109 6.26 -3.50 2.88
CA SER A 109 6.82 -3.09 1.60
C SER A 109 6.63 -4.20 0.58
N VAL A 110 5.96 -3.89 -0.53
CA VAL A 110 5.73 -4.81 -1.65
C VAL A 110 6.51 -4.33 -2.87
N GLY A 111 7.33 -5.20 -3.45
CA GLY A 111 8.02 -4.96 -4.72
C GLY A 111 7.39 -5.74 -5.85
N ALA A 112 7.53 -5.23 -7.07
CA ALA A 112 7.23 -5.96 -8.30
C ALA A 112 8.53 -6.31 -9.02
N ALA A 113 8.71 -7.59 -9.35
CA ALA A 113 9.78 -8.03 -10.23
C ALA A 113 9.53 -7.56 -11.67
N PRO A 114 10.54 -7.56 -12.57
CA PRO A 114 10.34 -7.26 -13.99
C PRO A 114 9.32 -8.17 -14.68
N THR A 115 9.13 -9.39 -14.15
CA THR A 115 8.13 -10.36 -14.60
C THR A 115 6.70 -10.00 -14.19
N GLY A 116 6.52 -8.98 -13.35
CA GLY A 116 5.23 -8.59 -12.75
C GLY A 116 4.89 -9.32 -11.46
N GLU A 117 5.72 -10.27 -11.01
CA GLU A 117 5.51 -11.00 -9.76
C GLU A 117 5.68 -10.08 -8.54
N LEU A 118 4.72 -10.14 -7.62
CA LEU A 118 4.72 -9.33 -6.41
C LEU A 118 5.35 -10.08 -5.24
N THR A 119 6.20 -9.38 -4.48
CA THR A 119 6.90 -9.92 -3.32
C THR A 119 6.85 -8.95 -2.14
N ILE A 120 6.69 -9.49 -0.94
CA ILE A 120 6.80 -8.74 0.32
C ILE A 120 8.28 -8.74 0.71
N LEU A 121 8.87 -7.55 0.68
CA LEU A 121 10.31 -7.36 0.89
C LEU A 121 10.66 -7.08 2.36
N GLY A 122 9.69 -6.66 3.17
CA GLY A 122 9.93 -6.32 4.57
C GLY A 122 8.92 -5.35 5.13
N LEU A 123 9.31 -4.66 6.20
CA LEU A 123 8.52 -3.65 6.88
C LEU A 123 9.04 -2.25 6.61
N VAL A 124 8.14 -1.29 6.57
CA VAL A 124 8.43 0.15 6.58
C VAL A 124 7.84 0.72 7.85
N PHE A 125 8.64 1.45 8.60
CA PHE A 125 8.21 2.17 9.80
C PHE A 125 8.23 3.66 9.49
N ALA A 126 7.07 4.27 9.32
CA ALA A 126 6.93 5.71 9.26
C ALA A 126 7.03 6.30 10.67
N THR A 127 7.78 7.40 10.80
CA THR A 127 7.94 8.13 12.06
C THR A 127 6.65 8.79 12.54
N ARG A 128 5.71 9.08 11.62
CA ARG A 128 4.36 9.55 11.91
C ARG A 128 3.35 8.61 11.25
N PRO A 129 2.24 8.28 11.94
CA PRO A 129 1.16 7.53 11.32
C PRO A 129 0.55 8.34 10.16
N TRP A 130 0.34 7.67 9.03
CA TRP A 130 0.01 8.32 7.75
C TRP A 130 -1.49 8.30 7.45
N ASP A 131 -2.23 7.47 8.18
CA ASP A 131 -3.63 7.11 7.97
C ASP A 131 -4.61 7.85 8.91
N HIS A 132 -4.14 8.84 9.70
CA HIS A 132 -5.03 9.65 10.52
C HIS A 132 -5.65 10.82 9.74
N VAL A 133 -6.98 10.83 9.71
CA VAL A 133 -7.82 11.82 9.01
C VAL A 133 -7.75 13.23 9.63
N ASP A 134 -7.41 13.34 10.93
CA ASP A 134 -7.49 14.61 11.69
C ASP A 134 -6.12 15.28 11.97
N ALA A 135 -5.02 14.72 11.48
CA ALA A 135 -3.72 15.38 11.63
C ALA A 135 -3.66 16.59 10.67
N PRO A 136 -3.16 17.77 11.10
CA PRO A 136 -2.81 18.82 10.16
C PRO A 136 -1.94 18.20 9.07
N HIS A 137 -2.21 18.56 7.81
CA HIS A 137 -1.52 18.07 6.62
C HIS A 137 -0.08 18.60 6.57
N ASP A 138 0.67 18.41 7.66
CA ASP A 138 2.09 18.59 7.74
C ASP A 138 2.67 17.45 6.93
N THR A 139 2.76 17.73 5.63
CA THR A 139 3.05 16.83 4.51
C THR A 139 3.89 15.66 4.98
N ALA A 140 3.22 14.52 5.14
CA ALA A 140 3.89 13.28 5.50
C ALA A 140 5.08 13.12 4.55
N LEU A 141 6.26 12.99 5.14
CA LEU A 141 7.54 12.74 4.48
C LEU A 141 7.61 11.34 3.80
N LEU A 142 6.44 10.79 3.49
CA LEU A 142 6.28 9.57 2.73
C LEU A 142 6.48 9.89 1.24
N PRO A 143 7.12 8.98 0.49
CA PRO A 143 7.19 9.15 -0.95
C PRO A 143 5.77 9.25 -1.51
N PRO A 144 5.53 10.01 -2.59
CA PRO A 144 4.23 10.07 -3.25
C PRO A 144 3.97 8.78 -4.07
N ALA A 145 4.13 7.62 -3.42
CA ALA A 145 3.93 6.29 -3.94
C ALA A 145 2.53 5.77 -3.59
N LEU A 146 2.16 4.60 -4.11
CA LEU A 146 0.89 3.96 -3.80
C LEU A 146 0.92 3.26 -2.45
N PHE A 147 0.05 3.70 -1.57
CA PHE A 147 -0.28 3.05 -0.32
C PHE A 147 -1.67 2.44 -0.38
N MET A 148 -1.84 1.28 0.23
CA MET A 148 -3.13 0.63 0.40
C MET A 148 -3.32 0.24 1.86
N GLN A 149 -4.44 0.64 2.45
CA GLN A 149 -4.92 0.16 3.73
C GLN A 149 -5.95 -0.94 3.48
N VAL A 150 -5.72 -2.10 4.08
CA VAL A 150 -6.72 -3.16 4.27
C VAL A 150 -7.35 -2.90 5.64
N ALA A 151 -8.61 -2.44 5.67
CA ALA A 151 -9.26 -2.01 6.91
C ALA A 151 -10.20 -3.06 7.51
N GLY A 152 -10.44 -4.16 6.79
CA GLY A 152 -11.35 -5.24 7.17
C GLY A 152 -12.10 -5.77 5.95
N PRO A 153 -13.12 -6.63 6.15
CA PRO A 153 -13.74 -7.40 5.06
C PRO A 153 -14.28 -6.51 3.93
N GLY A 154 -13.70 -6.65 2.74
CA GLY A 154 -14.08 -5.90 1.54
C GLY A 154 -13.77 -4.40 1.61
N ARG A 155 -12.96 -3.94 2.58
CA ARG A 155 -12.67 -2.52 2.80
C ARG A 155 -11.21 -2.22 2.50
N LEU A 156 -10.99 -1.47 1.43
CA LEU A 156 -9.67 -1.00 1.02
C LEU A 156 -9.68 0.53 0.92
N ALA A 157 -8.60 1.19 1.32
CA ALA A 157 -8.38 2.60 1.06
C ALA A 157 -7.03 2.80 0.37
N PHE A 158 -6.99 3.69 -0.61
CA PHE A 158 -5.83 3.94 -1.46
C PHE A 158 -5.36 5.37 -1.31
N PHE A 159 -4.05 5.55 -1.26
CA PHE A 159 -3.43 6.85 -1.00
C PHE A 159 -2.20 7.05 -1.89
N CYS A 160 -1.94 8.31 -2.25
CA CYS A 160 -0.69 8.76 -2.83
C CYS A 160 0.06 9.55 -1.76
N GLY A 161 1.10 8.96 -1.17
CA GLY A 161 1.64 9.50 0.09
C GLY A 161 0.54 9.53 1.17
N ALA A 162 0.30 10.70 1.76
CA ALA A 162 -0.81 10.93 2.70
C ALA A 162 -2.10 11.40 2.03
N GLN A 163 -2.13 11.63 0.71
CA GLN A 163 -3.33 12.10 0.02
C GLN A 163 -4.28 10.92 -0.25
N PRO A 164 -5.51 10.91 0.31
CA PRO A 164 -6.49 9.88 -0.01
C PRO A 164 -6.93 9.99 -1.48
N MET A 165 -6.96 8.85 -2.17
CA MET A 165 -7.31 8.77 -3.60
C MET A 165 -8.68 8.16 -3.79
N LEU A 166 -8.88 6.95 -3.28
CA LEU A 166 -10.07 6.14 -3.47
C LEU A 166 -10.30 5.27 -2.25
N VAL A 167 -11.56 4.94 -1.99
CA VAL A 167 -11.95 4.01 -0.93
C VAL A 167 -12.96 3.04 -1.51
N LEU A 168 -12.69 1.74 -1.34
CA LEU A 168 -13.63 0.66 -1.55
C LEU A 168 -14.31 0.38 -0.21
N GLN A 169 -15.62 0.60 -0.15
CA GLN A 169 -16.46 0.26 1.00
C GLN A 169 -17.46 -0.81 0.58
N GLN A 170 -17.24 -2.03 1.07
CA GLN A 170 -18.09 -3.22 0.88
C GLN A 170 -18.25 -3.69 -0.58
N GLY A 171 -18.32 -5.01 -0.71
CA GLY A 171 -18.77 -5.74 -1.90
C GLY A 171 -19.92 -6.64 -1.53
#